data_AF-A0A8J3J9U1-F1
#
_entry.id   AF-A0A8J3J9U1-F1
#
_cell.length_a   1.000
_cell.length_b   1.000
_cell.length_c   1.000
_cell.angle_alpha   90.00
_cell.angle_beta   90.00
_cell.angle_gamma   90.00
#
_symmetry.space_group_name_H-M   'P 1'
#
loop_
_entity.id
_entity.type
_entity.pdbx_description
1 polymer ?
#
loop_
_entity_poly.entity_id
_entity_poly.type
_entity_poly.pdbx_seq_one_letter_code
_entity_poly.pdbx_strand_id
1 'polypeptide(L)'
;MRHREAEQDREVAALLSAQAFIEIRYLAYGARHLPEDQSPDKTLERIRFLADLCHNLPGITRPRRWSPSRRGATASTREQALTQRPMSWTWNTAGPQARAWMLGHITAHHPRWTPPPPIPQRPSTPPALTLRQEASALLGRWPVQAPPGEQPLPEAARALKAVDTATVCALYEEAGRLRLGLGKGGPWLHHHLHPDAVHHIVPDPADYYWPGRPEGSEGTIRWWQCTVLLRMYDGEQVSSMIAVMPETFTALPQNLPRRRQARLVHLARATERDTYLWGRDHKTTCGPQTCGYAPEPAEG
;
A
#
# COMPACT_ATOMS: atom_id res chain seq x y z
N MET A 1 14.20 -23.51 -4.53
CA MET A 1 12.82 -23.77 -4.08
C MET A 1 11.88 -22.61 -4.43
N ARG A 2 12.10 -21.40 -3.89
CA ARG A 2 11.22 -20.23 -4.06
C ARG A 2 10.89 -19.80 -5.50
N HIS A 3 11.83 -19.92 -6.45
CA HIS A 3 11.54 -19.59 -7.86
C HIS A 3 10.54 -20.56 -8.51
N ARG A 4 10.64 -21.85 -8.17
CA ARG A 4 9.78 -22.91 -8.71
C ARG A 4 8.34 -22.76 -8.26
N GLU A 5 8.14 -22.37 -7.00
CA GLU A 5 6.79 -22.11 -6.46
C GLU A 5 6.15 -20.89 -7.13
N ALA A 6 6.93 -19.82 -7.35
CA ALA A 6 6.44 -18.64 -8.05
C ALA A 6 6.08 -18.93 -9.51
N GLU A 7 6.80 -19.83 -10.18
CA GLU A 7 6.50 -20.28 -11.53
C GLU A 7 5.22 -21.13 -11.57
N GLN A 8 5.11 -22.08 -10.65
CA GLN A 8 3.92 -22.94 -10.52
C GLN A 8 2.65 -22.14 -10.20
N ASP A 9 2.74 -21.12 -9.35
CA ASP A 9 1.63 -20.20 -9.07
C ASP A 9 1.17 -19.45 -10.34
N ARG A 10 2.07 -19.13 -11.27
CA ARG A 10 1.73 -18.47 -12.54
C ARG A 10 1.09 -19.43 -13.52
N GLU A 11 1.59 -20.66 -13.61
CA GLU A 11 0.96 -21.72 -14.42
C GLU A 11 -0.47 -21.97 -13.96
N VAL A 12 -0.67 -22.07 -12.63
CA VAL A 12 -2.00 -22.19 -12.04
C VAL A 12 -2.88 -20.98 -12.37
N ALA A 13 -2.36 -19.76 -12.27
CA ALA A 13 -3.12 -18.57 -12.65
C ALA A 13 -3.52 -18.57 -14.13
N ALA A 14 -2.64 -19.02 -15.03
CA ALA A 14 -2.93 -19.14 -16.45
C ALA A 14 -4.02 -20.20 -16.72
N LEU A 15 -3.92 -21.36 -16.08
CA LEU A 15 -4.96 -22.40 -16.14
C LEU A 15 -6.31 -21.87 -15.67
N LEU A 16 -6.36 -21.26 -14.48
CA LEU A 16 -7.60 -20.74 -13.90
C LEU A 16 -8.22 -19.66 -14.79
N SER A 17 -7.40 -18.77 -15.34
CA SER A 17 -7.86 -17.77 -16.30
C SER A 17 -8.50 -18.42 -17.52
N ALA A 18 -7.84 -19.42 -18.11
CA ALA A 18 -8.35 -20.14 -19.27
C ALA A 18 -9.67 -20.86 -18.97
N GLN A 19 -9.78 -21.55 -17.82
CA GLN A 19 -11.00 -22.25 -17.41
C GLN A 19 -12.17 -21.27 -17.17
N ALA A 20 -11.90 -20.14 -16.51
CA ALA A 20 -12.90 -19.11 -16.31
C ALA A 20 -13.40 -18.52 -17.64
N PHE A 21 -12.52 -18.26 -18.60
CA PHE A 21 -12.93 -17.77 -19.93
C PHE A 21 -13.74 -18.80 -20.72
N ILE A 22 -13.39 -20.09 -20.64
CA ILE A 22 -14.18 -21.18 -21.26
C ILE A 22 -15.59 -21.21 -20.64
N GLU A 23 -15.69 -21.16 -19.32
CA GLU A 23 -16.96 -21.20 -18.60
C GLU A 23 -17.80 -19.95 -18.88
N ILE A 24 -17.21 -18.74 -18.84
CA ILE A 24 -17.88 -17.49 -19.23
C ILE A 24 -18.43 -17.59 -20.66
N ARG A 25 -17.63 -18.10 -21.60
CA ARG A 25 -18.06 -18.25 -23.00
C ARG A 25 -19.22 -19.23 -23.14
N TYR A 26 -19.18 -20.36 -22.43
CA TYR A 26 -20.26 -21.34 -22.42
C TYR A 26 -21.56 -20.73 -21.87
N LEU A 27 -21.48 -20.03 -20.74
CA LEU A 27 -22.61 -19.36 -20.10
C LEU A 27 -23.21 -18.26 -21.00
N ALA A 28 -22.37 -17.45 -21.63
CA ALA A 28 -22.82 -16.39 -22.54
C ALA A 28 -23.47 -16.93 -23.81
N TYR A 29 -23.02 -18.08 -24.33
CA TYR A 29 -23.63 -18.72 -25.49
C TYR A 29 -24.94 -19.43 -25.11
N GLY A 30 -24.94 -20.15 -23.98
CA GLY A 30 -26.10 -20.86 -23.43
C GLY A 30 -27.24 -19.93 -23.01
N ALA A 31 -26.93 -18.68 -22.61
CA ALA A 31 -27.91 -17.65 -22.28
C ALA A 31 -28.94 -17.39 -23.41
N ARG A 32 -28.59 -17.69 -24.67
CA ARG A 32 -29.49 -17.54 -25.83
C ARG A 32 -30.47 -18.71 -26.02
N HIS A 33 -30.26 -19.83 -25.33
CA HIS A 33 -31.01 -21.07 -25.47
C HIS A 33 -31.33 -21.70 -24.10
N LEU A 34 -31.48 -20.88 -23.05
CA LEU A 34 -31.69 -21.37 -21.69
C LEU A 34 -32.99 -22.20 -21.62
N PRO A 35 -32.94 -23.43 -21.07
CA PRO A 35 -34.15 -24.12 -20.64
C PRO A 35 -34.91 -23.26 -19.62
N GLU A 36 -36.24 -23.40 -19.57
CA GLU A 36 -37.13 -22.60 -18.68
C GLU A 36 -36.68 -22.59 -17.19
N ASP A 37 -35.90 -23.59 -16.76
CA ASP A 37 -35.43 -23.74 -15.38
C ASP A 37 -34.16 -22.91 -15.02
N GLN A 38 -33.48 -22.29 -15.98
CA GLN A 38 -32.30 -21.45 -15.71
C GLN A 38 -32.61 -19.95 -15.71
N SER A 39 -32.58 -19.35 -14.53
CA SER A 39 -32.68 -17.90 -14.35
C SER A 39 -31.49 -17.16 -14.99
N PRO A 40 -31.73 -16.20 -15.90
CA PRO A 40 -30.69 -15.36 -16.49
C PRO A 40 -29.83 -14.62 -15.46
N ASP A 41 -30.41 -14.24 -14.31
CA ASP A 41 -29.71 -13.52 -13.25
C ASP A 41 -28.60 -14.40 -12.64
N LYS A 42 -28.88 -15.68 -12.40
CA LYS A 42 -27.87 -16.63 -11.89
C LYS A 42 -26.70 -16.80 -12.87
N THR A 43 -26.99 -16.79 -14.17
CA THR A 43 -25.96 -16.85 -15.22
C THR A 43 -25.07 -15.61 -15.21
N LEU A 44 -25.67 -14.42 -15.10
CA LEU A 44 -24.94 -13.15 -15.03
C LEU A 44 -24.10 -13.05 -13.75
N GLU A 45 -24.66 -13.45 -12.59
CA GLU A 45 -23.92 -13.52 -11.33
C GLU A 45 -22.70 -14.44 -11.44
N ARG A 46 -22.87 -15.60 -12.09
CA ARG A 46 -21.77 -16.54 -12.32
C ARG A 46 -20.67 -15.97 -13.22
N ILE A 47 -21.05 -15.31 -14.32
CA ILE A 47 -20.10 -14.63 -15.21
C ILE A 47 -19.34 -13.54 -14.45
N ARG A 48 -20.05 -12.72 -13.68
CA ARG A 48 -19.44 -11.66 -12.85
C ARG A 48 -18.45 -12.25 -11.84
N PHE A 49 -18.85 -13.30 -11.12
CA PHE A 49 -17.97 -14.00 -10.18
C PHE A 49 -16.66 -14.48 -10.84
N LEU A 50 -16.73 -15.07 -12.04
CA LEU A 50 -15.55 -15.55 -12.76
C LEU A 50 -14.68 -14.40 -13.28
N ALA A 51 -15.29 -13.34 -13.78
CA ALA A 51 -14.59 -12.15 -14.24
C ALA A 51 -13.84 -11.45 -13.09
N ASP A 52 -14.49 -11.30 -11.94
CA ASP A 52 -13.89 -10.72 -10.73
C ASP A 52 -12.74 -11.60 -10.22
N LEU A 53 -12.89 -12.93 -10.25
CA LEU A 53 -11.80 -13.84 -9.90
C LEU A 53 -10.60 -13.70 -10.85
N CYS A 54 -10.84 -13.67 -12.16
CA CYS A 54 -9.80 -13.48 -13.18
C CYS A 54 -9.07 -12.15 -13.04
N HIS A 55 -9.80 -11.07 -12.77
CA HIS A 55 -9.22 -9.75 -12.54
C HIS A 55 -8.21 -9.76 -11.38
N ASN A 56 -8.43 -10.62 -10.38
CA ASN A 56 -7.58 -10.74 -9.21
C ASN A 56 -6.47 -11.78 -9.34
N LEU A 57 -6.41 -12.59 -10.41
CA LEU A 57 -5.32 -13.54 -10.63
C LEU A 57 -4.01 -12.79 -10.93
N PRO A 58 -2.85 -13.30 -10.49
CA PRO A 58 -1.59 -12.65 -10.82
C PRO A 58 -1.40 -12.62 -12.34
N GLY A 59 -0.75 -11.57 -12.83
CA GLY A 59 -0.48 -11.40 -14.25
C GLY A 59 0.09 -12.67 -14.87
N ILE A 60 -0.62 -13.22 -15.87
CA ILE A 60 -0.24 -14.42 -16.60
C ILE A 60 0.97 -14.18 -17.52
N THR A 61 1.18 -12.92 -17.92
CA THR A 61 2.41 -12.47 -18.56
C THR A 61 3.47 -12.28 -17.46
N ARG A 62 4.72 -12.69 -17.73
CA ARG A 62 5.83 -12.56 -16.76
C ARG A 62 5.77 -11.17 -16.11
N PRO A 63 5.55 -11.08 -14.79
CA PRO A 63 5.39 -9.78 -14.17
C PRO A 63 6.64 -8.97 -14.46
N ARG A 64 6.45 -7.70 -14.80
CA ARG A 64 7.53 -6.73 -14.85
C ARG A 64 8.30 -6.88 -13.54
N ARG A 65 9.62 -7.06 -13.64
CA ARG A 65 10.50 -7.22 -12.46
C ARG A 65 10.09 -6.14 -11.46
N TRP A 66 9.66 -6.54 -10.26
CA TRP A 66 9.23 -5.59 -9.25
C TRP A 66 10.30 -4.50 -9.13
N SER A 67 9.87 -3.27 -9.32
CA SER A 67 10.66 -2.09 -9.07
C SER A 67 9.99 -1.38 -7.93
N PRO A 68 10.71 -1.04 -6.85
CA PRO A 68 10.14 -0.20 -5.82
C PRO A 68 9.66 1.09 -6.47
N SER A 69 8.54 1.63 -5.99
CA SER A 69 8.06 2.95 -6.40
C SER A 69 9.01 4.07 -5.98
N ARG A 70 9.96 3.78 -5.08
CA ARG A 70 10.97 4.70 -4.57
C ARG A 70 12.35 4.07 -4.67
N ARG A 71 13.29 4.80 -5.27
CA ARG A 71 14.69 4.36 -5.29
C ARG A 71 15.26 4.14 -3.88
N GLY A 72 15.83 2.96 -3.67
CA GLY A 72 16.46 2.58 -2.40
C GLY A 72 15.50 2.12 -1.30
N ALA A 73 14.19 2.04 -1.57
CA ALA A 73 13.26 1.38 -0.67
C ALA A 73 13.41 -0.14 -0.75
N THR A 74 13.32 -0.80 0.40
CA THR A 74 13.29 -2.27 0.50
C THR A 74 11.87 -2.76 0.24
N ALA A 75 11.73 -3.90 -0.43
CA ALA A 75 10.43 -4.56 -0.55
C ALA A 75 9.89 -4.87 0.85
N SER A 76 8.62 -4.52 1.09
CA SER A 76 7.90 -4.93 2.30
C SER A 76 7.80 -6.45 2.39
N THR A 77 7.61 -6.97 3.60
CA THR A 77 7.39 -8.39 3.89
C THR A 77 6.25 -8.95 3.04
N ARG A 78 5.17 -8.17 2.90
CA ARG A 78 4.04 -8.49 2.03
C ARG A 78 4.44 -8.57 0.55
N GLU A 79 5.19 -7.59 0.03
CA GLU A 79 5.66 -7.63 -1.36
C GLU A 79 6.61 -8.81 -1.62
N GLN A 80 7.48 -9.12 -0.66
CA GLN A 80 8.36 -10.29 -0.73
C GLN A 80 7.55 -11.58 -0.77
N ALA A 81 6.52 -11.72 0.06
CA ALA A 81 5.61 -12.87 0.05
C ALA A 81 4.87 -12.99 -1.29
N LEU A 82 4.33 -11.89 -1.82
CA LEU A 82 3.66 -11.86 -3.12
C LEU A 82 4.61 -12.16 -4.29
N THR A 83 5.88 -11.77 -4.18
CA THR A 83 6.89 -12.10 -5.19
C THR A 83 7.27 -13.58 -5.15
N GLN A 84 7.35 -14.17 -3.96
CA GLN A 84 7.67 -15.59 -3.78
C GLN A 84 6.49 -16.50 -4.13
N ARG A 85 5.26 -16.05 -3.84
CA ARG A 85 4.02 -16.79 -4.06
C ARG A 85 2.97 -15.86 -4.70
N PRO A 86 3.01 -15.64 -6.03
CA PRO A 86 2.11 -14.72 -6.74
C PRO A 86 0.61 -14.98 -6.52
N MET A 87 0.21 -16.23 -6.25
CA MET A 87 -1.19 -16.56 -5.96
C MET A 87 -1.64 -16.13 -4.56
N SER A 88 -0.74 -15.65 -3.69
CA SER A 88 -1.07 -15.38 -2.27
C SER A 88 -2.17 -14.35 -2.11
N TRP A 89 -2.22 -13.30 -2.93
CA TRP A 89 -3.29 -12.31 -2.87
C TRP A 89 -4.64 -12.97 -3.17
N THR A 90 -4.79 -13.49 -4.38
CA THR A 90 -6.03 -14.10 -4.87
C THR A 90 -6.53 -15.19 -3.94
N TRP A 91 -5.64 -16.07 -3.48
CA TRP A 91 -5.99 -17.15 -2.57
C TRP A 91 -6.52 -16.64 -1.23
N ASN A 92 -5.83 -15.69 -0.61
CA ASN A 92 -6.17 -15.22 0.73
C ASN A 92 -7.38 -14.27 0.75
N THR A 93 -7.68 -13.58 -0.36
CA THR A 93 -8.86 -12.72 -0.49
C THR A 93 -10.07 -13.41 -1.11
N ALA A 94 -9.89 -14.53 -1.81
CA ALA A 94 -10.97 -15.33 -2.34
C ALA A 94 -11.88 -15.88 -1.22
N GLY A 95 -13.19 -15.73 -1.39
CA GLY A 95 -14.19 -16.38 -0.55
C GLY A 95 -14.22 -17.91 -0.73
N PRO A 96 -14.95 -18.64 0.13
CA PRO A 96 -14.99 -20.10 0.11
C PRO A 96 -15.36 -20.69 -1.26
N GLN A 97 -16.35 -20.09 -1.94
CA GLN A 97 -16.79 -20.52 -3.28
C GLN A 97 -15.68 -20.40 -4.34
N ALA A 98 -14.94 -19.29 -4.34
CA ALA A 98 -13.81 -19.09 -5.24
C ALA A 98 -12.67 -20.07 -4.97
N ARG A 99 -12.35 -20.33 -3.69
CA ARG A 99 -11.33 -21.34 -3.33
C ARG A 99 -11.74 -22.74 -3.76
N ALA A 100 -13.01 -23.12 -3.56
CA ALA A 100 -13.52 -24.41 -4.00
C ALA A 100 -13.44 -24.57 -5.53
N TRP A 101 -13.84 -23.54 -6.28
CA TRP A 101 -13.74 -23.53 -7.74
C TRP A 101 -12.28 -23.64 -8.22
N MET A 102 -11.36 -22.87 -7.62
CA MET A 102 -9.93 -22.95 -7.94
C MET A 102 -9.37 -24.36 -7.70
N LEU A 103 -9.65 -24.95 -6.53
CA LEU A 103 -9.16 -26.29 -6.19
C LEU A 103 -9.72 -27.37 -7.13
N GLY A 104 -10.98 -27.24 -7.56
CA GLY A 104 -11.60 -28.16 -8.51
C GLY A 104 -10.81 -28.26 -9.83
N HIS A 105 -10.35 -27.13 -10.35
CA HIS A 105 -9.54 -27.08 -11.57
C HIS A 105 -8.07 -27.42 -11.34
N ILE A 106 -7.48 -26.95 -10.23
CA ILE A 106 -6.07 -27.17 -9.93
C ILE A 106 -5.76 -28.66 -9.73
N THR A 107 -6.61 -29.39 -9.01
CA THR A 107 -6.34 -30.79 -8.63
C THR A 107 -6.16 -31.69 -9.85
N ALA A 108 -6.87 -31.41 -10.94
CA ALA A 108 -6.78 -32.18 -12.19
C ALA A 108 -5.47 -31.95 -12.97
N HIS A 109 -4.87 -30.76 -12.86
CA HIS A 109 -3.78 -30.34 -13.76
C HIS A 109 -2.45 -30.05 -13.04
N HIS A 110 -2.48 -29.69 -11.76
CA HIS A 110 -1.31 -29.37 -10.94
C HIS A 110 -1.38 -30.04 -9.56
N PRO A 111 -1.30 -31.38 -9.48
CA PRO A 111 -1.48 -32.12 -8.21
C PRO A 111 -0.40 -31.84 -7.14
N ARG A 112 0.71 -31.22 -7.54
CA ARG A 112 1.79 -30.80 -6.62
C ARG A 112 1.65 -29.37 -6.14
N TRP A 113 0.66 -28.62 -6.63
CA TRP A 113 0.46 -27.24 -6.19
C TRP A 113 -0.13 -27.24 -4.79
N THR A 114 0.43 -26.41 -3.93
CA THR A 114 -0.07 -26.22 -2.57
C THR A 114 -0.59 -24.80 -2.43
N PRO A 115 -1.72 -24.59 -1.74
CA PRO A 115 -2.17 -23.27 -1.38
C PRO A 115 -1.06 -22.40 -0.78
N PRO A 116 -0.93 -21.12 -1.20
CA PRO A 116 0.02 -20.23 -0.58
C PRO A 116 -0.33 -20.00 0.89
N PRO A 117 0.68 -19.79 1.76
CA PRO A 117 0.43 -19.49 3.16
C PRO A 117 -0.35 -18.16 3.32
N PRO A 118 -0.88 -17.89 4.52
CA PRO A 118 -1.43 -16.58 4.85
C PRO A 118 -0.44 -15.47 4.53
N ILE A 119 -0.94 -14.37 3.96
CA ILE A 119 -0.12 -13.18 3.73
C ILE A 119 0.37 -12.69 5.09
N PRO A 120 1.69 -12.48 5.28
CA PRO A 120 2.23 -11.98 6.54
C PRO A 120 1.48 -10.73 6.98
N GLN A 121 1.00 -10.73 8.22
CA GLN A 121 0.46 -9.52 8.83
C GLN A 121 1.59 -8.52 9.00
N ARG A 122 1.30 -7.24 8.76
CA ARG A 122 2.30 -6.20 8.94
C ARG A 122 2.52 -6.02 10.45
N PRO A 123 3.75 -6.18 10.95
CA PRO A 123 4.02 -6.10 12.37
C PRO A 123 3.68 -4.70 12.90
N SER A 124 3.19 -4.65 14.13
CA SER A 124 2.94 -3.41 14.87
C SER A 124 4.23 -2.80 15.42
N THR A 125 5.26 -3.62 15.60
CA THR A 125 6.57 -3.18 16.07
C THR A 125 7.35 -2.52 14.93
N PRO A 126 8.05 -1.40 15.20
CA PRO A 126 8.94 -0.79 14.24
C PRO A 126 9.98 -1.79 13.76
N PRO A 127 10.29 -1.84 12.45
CA PRO A 127 11.26 -2.78 11.91
C PRO A 127 12.66 -2.48 12.42
N ALA A 128 13.44 -3.53 12.66
CA ALA A 128 14.87 -3.41 12.88
C ALA A 128 15.54 -2.93 11.57
N LEU A 129 16.48 -1.98 11.69
CA LEU A 129 17.27 -1.55 10.55
C LEU A 129 18.26 -2.65 10.17
N THR A 130 18.46 -2.85 8.86
CA THR A 130 19.53 -3.71 8.38
C THR A 130 20.89 -3.10 8.68
N LEU A 131 21.94 -3.92 8.84
CA LEU A 131 23.32 -3.45 9.07
C LEU A 131 23.77 -2.39 8.04
N ARG A 132 23.32 -2.52 6.78
CA ARG A 132 23.61 -1.55 5.72
C ARG A 132 22.93 -0.20 5.98
N GLN A 133 21.67 -0.21 6.42
CA GLN A 133 20.93 1.01 6.78
C GLN A 133 21.52 1.67 8.04
N GLU A 134 21.92 0.87 9.02
CA GLU A 134 22.60 1.37 10.21
C GLU A 134 23.94 2.04 9.87
N ALA A 135 24.79 1.37 9.09
CA ALA A 135 26.05 1.95 8.62
C ALA A 135 25.81 3.23 7.80
N SER A 136 24.82 3.25 6.91
CA SER A 136 24.43 4.43 6.14
C SER A 136 24.02 5.60 7.04
N ALA A 137 23.20 5.33 8.07
CA ALA A 137 22.76 6.32 9.03
C ALA A 137 23.91 6.87 9.89
N LEU A 138 24.84 6.01 10.32
CA LEU A 138 26.04 6.41 11.07
C LEU A 138 26.95 7.35 10.25
N LEU A 139 27.06 7.08 8.95
CA LEU A 139 27.77 7.94 8.01
C LEU A 139 26.99 9.20 7.59
N GLY A 140 25.76 9.39 8.09
CA GLY A 140 24.90 10.53 7.74
C GLY A 140 24.47 10.57 6.27
N ARG A 141 24.54 9.43 5.56
CA ARG A 141 24.17 9.33 4.15
C ARG A 141 22.65 9.41 4.01
N TRP A 142 22.19 10.32 3.17
CA TRP A 142 20.76 10.55 2.98
C TRP A 142 20.10 9.37 2.22
N PRO A 143 19.00 8.78 2.74
CA PRO A 143 18.42 7.59 2.10
C PRO A 143 17.64 7.86 0.82
N VAL A 144 17.11 9.07 0.63
CA VAL A 144 16.28 9.43 -0.54
C VAL A 144 17.18 9.79 -1.72
N GLN A 145 16.99 9.12 -2.85
CA GLN A 145 17.82 9.26 -4.05
C GLN A 145 16.94 9.58 -5.26
N ALA A 146 17.45 10.43 -6.15
CA ALA A 146 16.80 10.72 -7.41
C ALA A 146 16.67 9.48 -8.31
N PRO A 147 15.52 9.28 -8.98
CA PRO A 147 15.39 8.34 -10.07
C PRO A 147 16.38 8.67 -11.20
N PRO A 148 16.73 7.69 -12.06
CA PRO A 148 17.56 7.95 -13.24
C PRO A 148 16.96 9.06 -14.12
N GLY A 149 17.77 10.04 -14.51
CA GLY A 149 17.34 11.17 -15.34
C GLY A 149 16.72 12.34 -14.57
N GLU A 150 16.49 12.19 -13.27
CA GLU A 150 15.90 13.24 -12.43
C GLU A 150 16.96 14.04 -11.66
N GLN A 151 16.65 15.32 -11.42
CA GLN A 151 17.47 16.14 -10.55
C GLN A 151 17.29 15.71 -9.08
N PRO A 152 18.37 15.69 -8.28
CA PRO A 152 18.25 15.52 -6.84
C PRO A 152 17.32 16.55 -6.19
N LEU A 153 16.60 16.14 -5.15
CA LEU A 153 15.83 17.08 -4.33
C LEU A 153 16.75 18.21 -3.81
N PRO A 154 16.22 19.45 -3.68
CA PRO A 154 16.98 20.57 -3.14
C PRO A 154 17.40 20.30 -1.68
N GLU A 155 18.41 21.01 -1.21
CA GLU A 155 18.97 20.78 0.14
C GLU A 155 17.91 20.92 1.24
N ALA A 156 17.01 21.90 1.12
CA ALA A 156 15.89 22.09 2.04
C ALA A 156 14.98 20.85 2.17
N ALA A 157 14.84 20.06 1.10
CA ALA A 157 14.07 18.82 1.09
C ALA A 157 14.85 17.61 1.58
N ARG A 158 16.18 17.71 1.71
CA ARG A 158 17.02 16.65 2.28
C ARG A 158 17.08 16.80 3.80
N ALA A 159 15.95 16.97 4.46
CA ALA A 159 15.83 17.08 5.91
C ALA A 159 14.66 16.25 6.42
N LEU A 160 14.77 15.77 7.66
CA LEU A 160 13.65 15.18 8.39
C LEU A 160 13.31 16.11 9.55
N LYS A 161 12.04 16.50 9.63
CA LYS A 161 11.54 17.47 10.60
C LYS A 161 10.76 16.72 11.68
N ALA A 162 10.98 17.10 12.93
CA ALA A 162 10.19 16.66 14.07
C ALA A 162 9.10 17.69 14.32
N VAL A 163 7.85 17.24 14.41
CA VAL A 163 6.66 18.10 14.53
C VAL A 163 5.71 17.50 15.55
N ASP A 164 4.97 18.35 16.25
CA ASP A 164 3.91 17.92 17.16
C ASP A 164 2.64 17.52 16.40
N THR A 165 1.66 16.99 17.13
CA THR A 165 0.39 16.53 16.59
C THR A 165 -0.42 17.64 15.94
N ALA A 166 -0.45 18.83 16.55
CA ALA A 166 -1.17 19.99 15.99
C ALA A 166 -0.59 20.40 14.64
N THR A 167 0.73 20.48 14.53
CA THR A 167 1.46 20.80 13.30
C THR A 167 1.20 19.74 12.23
N VAL A 168 1.24 18.45 12.57
CA VAL A 168 0.90 17.39 11.61
C VAL A 168 -0.52 17.53 11.09
N CYS A 169 -1.50 17.76 11.96
CA CYS A 169 -2.90 17.91 11.55
C CYS A 169 -3.06 19.10 10.59
N ALA A 170 -2.45 20.24 10.93
CA ALA A 170 -2.47 21.44 10.09
C ALA A 170 -1.88 21.20 8.69
N LEU A 171 -0.83 20.38 8.58
CA LEU A 171 -0.28 19.99 7.27
C LEU A 171 -1.30 19.21 6.44
N TYR A 172 -2.00 18.24 7.04
CA TYR A 172 -3.01 17.45 6.32
C TYR A 172 -4.22 18.29 5.91
N GLU A 173 -4.64 19.21 6.77
CA GLU A 173 -5.71 20.16 6.46
C GLU A 173 -5.30 21.09 5.31
N GLU A 174 -4.05 21.59 5.31
CA GLU A 174 -3.51 22.37 4.20
C GLU A 174 -3.51 21.57 2.89
N ALA A 175 -3.01 20.33 2.90
CA ALA A 175 -2.99 19.46 1.72
C ALA A 175 -4.41 19.23 1.16
N GLY A 176 -5.39 19.02 2.04
CA GLY A 176 -6.80 18.88 1.68
C GLY A 176 -7.40 20.16 1.10
N ARG A 177 -7.15 21.31 1.75
CA ARG A 177 -7.59 22.65 1.31
C ARG A 177 -7.04 23.01 -0.07
N LEU A 178 -5.77 22.71 -0.31
CA LEU A 178 -5.07 22.96 -1.57
C LEU A 178 -5.32 21.86 -2.63
N ARG A 179 -6.04 20.78 -2.27
CA ARG A 179 -6.36 19.65 -3.15
C ARG A 179 -5.12 19.02 -3.81
N LEU A 180 -4.01 18.95 -3.09
CA LEU A 180 -2.72 18.48 -3.62
C LEU A 180 -2.68 16.96 -3.90
N GLY A 181 -3.75 16.24 -3.59
CA GLY A 181 -3.75 14.78 -3.54
C GLY A 181 -2.97 14.24 -2.33
N LEU A 182 -3.07 12.94 -2.08
CA LEU A 182 -2.34 12.22 -1.02
C LEU A 182 -2.58 12.79 0.40
N GLY A 183 -3.57 12.23 1.08
CA GLY A 183 -3.90 12.54 2.47
C GLY A 183 -5.19 13.34 2.63
N LYS A 184 -6.10 12.82 3.45
CA LYS A 184 -7.21 13.58 4.04
C LYS A 184 -7.10 13.37 5.55
N GLY A 185 -6.27 14.17 6.23
CA GLY A 185 -6.17 14.13 7.68
C GLY A 185 -7.28 14.95 8.29
N GLY A 186 -8.52 14.49 8.10
CA GLY A 186 -9.71 15.11 8.70
C GLY A 186 -9.79 14.84 10.20
N PRO A 187 -10.98 15.08 10.80
CA PRO A 187 -11.22 14.87 12.23
C PRO A 187 -10.76 13.48 12.70
N TRP A 188 -10.88 12.46 11.84
CA TRP A 188 -10.36 11.14 12.11
C TRP A 188 -8.88 11.16 12.50
N LEU A 189 -7.99 11.76 11.71
CA LEU A 189 -6.56 11.69 12.02
C LEU A 189 -6.25 12.39 13.36
N HIS A 190 -6.85 13.56 13.60
CA HIS A 190 -6.66 14.32 14.83
C HIS A 190 -6.96 13.49 16.09
N HIS A 191 -8.10 12.79 16.11
CA HIS A 191 -8.54 11.99 17.26
C HIS A 191 -7.71 10.72 17.47
N HIS A 192 -7.00 10.24 16.45
CA HIS A 192 -6.28 8.97 16.52
C HIS A 192 -4.77 9.13 16.68
N LEU A 193 -4.24 10.35 16.58
CA LEU A 193 -2.85 10.64 16.90
C LEU A 193 -2.64 10.77 18.41
N HIS A 194 -1.47 10.36 18.88
CA HIS A 194 -1.09 10.58 20.27
C HIS A 194 -0.85 12.08 20.51
N PRO A 195 -1.58 12.74 21.44
CA PRO A 195 -1.64 14.21 21.52
C PRO A 195 -0.30 14.88 21.80
N ASP A 196 0.55 14.26 22.62
CA ASP A 196 1.86 14.81 23.01
C ASP A 196 3.02 14.16 22.25
N ALA A 197 2.74 13.49 21.13
CA ALA A 197 3.78 12.77 20.40
C ALA A 197 4.57 13.67 19.45
N VAL A 198 5.83 13.30 19.27
CA VAL A 198 6.65 13.80 18.16
C VAL A 198 6.44 12.89 16.95
N HIS A 199 5.96 13.48 15.87
CA HIS A 199 5.88 12.86 14.55
C HIS A 199 7.06 13.33 13.70
N HIS A 200 7.36 12.56 12.65
CA HIS A 200 8.48 12.87 11.78
C HIS A 200 8.03 12.94 10.33
N ILE A 201 8.43 13.99 9.63
CA ILE A 201 8.09 14.20 8.23
C ILE A 201 9.34 14.38 7.38
N VAL A 202 9.35 13.75 6.20
CA VAL A 202 10.47 13.82 5.25
C VAL A 202 9.96 13.79 3.81
N PRO A 203 10.46 14.67 2.91
CA PRO A 203 10.27 14.57 1.47
C PRO A 203 10.86 13.25 0.98
N ASP A 204 9.97 12.35 0.57
CA ASP A 204 10.31 11.00 0.12
C ASP A 204 9.38 10.59 -1.05
N PRO A 205 9.51 11.26 -2.20
CA PRO A 205 8.65 11.02 -3.33
C PRO A 205 8.91 9.68 -4.00
N ALA A 206 7.82 9.07 -4.46
CA ALA A 206 7.82 8.02 -5.46
C ALA A 206 8.35 8.57 -6.78
N ASP A 207 8.92 7.70 -7.60
CA ASP A 207 9.54 8.04 -8.88
C ASP A 207 8.56 8.75 -9.83
N TYR A 208 7.26 8.45 -9.74
CA TYR A 208 6.21 9.10 -10.53
C TYR A 208 5.65 10.38 -9.88
N TYR A 209 5.98 10.67 -8.63
CA TYR A 209 5.69 11.94 -7.95
C TYR A 209 6.94 12.80 -7.74
N TRP A 210 7.99 12.55 -8.52
CA TRP A 210 9.21 13.34 -8.41
C TRP A 210 8.93 14.80 -8.80
N PRO A 211 9.31 15.79 -7.96
CA PRO A 211 9.04 17.20 -8.23
C PRO A 211 9.61 17.64 -9.59
N GLY A 212 8.87 18.49 -10.29
CA GLY A 212 9.23 18.96 -11.64
C GLY A 212 8.74 18.07 -12.78
N ARG A 213 8.23 16.86 -12.50
CA ARG A 213 7.49 16.06 -13.51
C ARG A 213 6.12 16.65 -13.80
N PRO A 214 5.57 16.45 -15.02
CA PRO A 214 4.22 16.87 -15.32
C PRO A 214 3.19 16.10 -14.47
N GLU A 215 2.20 16.82 -13.97
CA GLU A 215 1.02 16.29 -13.29
C GLU A 215 -0.09 16.09 -14.33
N GLY A 216 -0.17 14.88 -14.90
CA GLY A 216 -1.19 14.56 -15.89
C GLY A 216 -1.21 15.54 -17.07
N SER A 217 -2.39 16.05 -17.43
CA SER A 217 -2.62 16.89 -18.61
C SER A 217 -2.33 18.38 -18.44
N GLU A 218 -2.14 18.93 -17.22
CA GLU A 218 -2.24 20.40 -17.03
C GLU A 218 -1.27 21.04 -16.00
N GLY A 219 -0.16 20.41 -15.59
CA GLY A 219 0.76 21.08 -14.67
C GLY A 219 2.10 20.39 -14.45
N THR A 220 2.93 20.96 -13.59
CA THR A 220 4.12 20.31 -12.99
C THR A 220 3.86 20.06 -11.52
N ILE A 221 4.43 18.97 -10.98
CA ILE A 221 4.39 18.68 -9.55
C ILE A 221 5.20 19.74 -8.81
N ARG A 222 4.50 20.60 -8.07
CA ARG A 222 5.05 21.73 -7.30
C ARG A 222 5.12 21.49 -5.79
N TRP A 223 4.59 20.37 -5.33
CA TRP A 223 4.60 19.94 -3.95
C TRP A 223 5.57 18.78 -3.74
N TRP A 224 5.94 18.51 -2.50
CA TRP A 224 6.76 17.35 -2.14
C TRP A 224 5.87 16.26 -1.56
N GLN A 225 5.93 15.06 -2.13
CA GLN A 225 5.39 13.89 -1.46
C GLN A 225 6.26 13.60 -0.24
N CYS A 226 5.67 13.78 0.94
CA CYS A 226 6.30 13.51 2.21
C CYS A 226 5.83 12.18 2.78
N THR A 227 6.76 11.40 3.31
CA THR A 227 6.43 10.29 4.22
C THR A 227 6.38 10.83 5.63
N VAL A 228 5.30 10.50 6.34
CA VAL A 228 5.10 10.86 7.74
C VAL A 228 5.16 9.61 8.58
N LEU A 229 6.04 9.60 9.57
CA LEU A 229 6.10 8.59 10.61
C LEU A 229 5.32 9.10 11.82
N LEU A 230 4.10 8.59 11.94
CA LEU A 230 3.10 8.99 12.93
C LEU A 230 3.18 8.11 14.17
N ARG A 231 2.70 8.63 15.29
CA ARG A 231 2.47 7.88 16.52
C ARG A 231 0.99 7.98 16.84
N MET A 232 0.33 6.83 16.88
CA MET A 232 -1.10 6.72 17.14
C MET A 232 -1.37 6.74 18.65
N TYR A 233 -2.62 6.96 19.06
CA TYR A 233 -2.99 7.14 20.48
C TYR A 233 -2.59 5.97 21.39
N ASP A 234 -2.53 4.77 20.84
CA ASP A 234 -2.10 3.53 21.50
C ASP A 234 -0.57 3.39 21.59
N GLY A 235 0.17 4.38 21.09
CA GLY A 235 1.63 4.41 21.03
C GLY A 235 2.21 3.73 19.78
N GLU A 236 1.38 3.12 18.94
CA GLU A 236 1.80 2.43 17.72
C GLU A 236 2.39 3.40 16.69
N GLN A 237 3.43 2.97 15.98
CA GLN A 237 4.10 3.79 14.97
C GLN A 237 3.68 3.33 13.58
N VAL A 238 3.12 4.26 12.80
CA VAL A 238 2.61 3.98 11.45
C VAL A 238 3.17 4.98 10.44
N SER A 239 3.22 4.57 9.17
CA SER A 239 3.55 5.45 8.07
C SER A 239 2.29 6.03 7.44
N SER A 240 2.43 7.23 6.87
CA SER A 240 1.42 7.84 6.01
C SER A 240 2.11 8.67 4.95
N MET A 241 1.36 9.11 3.95
CA MET A 241 1.84 9.99 2.89
C MET A 241 1.00 11.25 2.85
N ILE A 242 1.67 12.38 2.65
CA ILE A 242 1.05 13.69 2.55
C ILE A 242 1.78 14.53 1.50
N ALA A 243 1.05 15.31 0.71
CA ALA A 243 1.63 16.36 -0.13
C ALA A 243 1.88 17.64 0.69
N VAL A 244 3.10 18.19 0.67
CA VAL A 244 3.45 19.43 1.39
C VAL A 244 4.09 20.43 0.44
N MET A 245 3.72 21.70 0.58
CA MET A 245 4.35 22.79 -0.17
C MET A 245 5.81 22.98 0.29
N PRO A 246 6.76 23.25 -0.64
CA PRO A 246 8.16 23.50 -0.30
C PRO A 246 8.35 24.57 0.77
N GLU A 247 7.57 25.65 0.70
CA GLU A 247 7.61 26.79 1.62
C GLU A 247 7.18 26.37 3.02
N THR A 248 6.03 25.67 3.12
CA THR A 248 5.53 25.13 4.40
C THR A 248 6.55 24.18 5.02
N PHE A 249 7.11 23.24 4.24
CA PHE A 249 8.08 22.29 4.77
C PHE A 249 9.36 22.99 5.25
N THR A 250 9.84 23.99 4.50
CA THR A 250 11.07 24.73 4.83
C THR A 250 10.91 25.49 6.14
N ALA A 251 9.72 26.03 6.41
CA ALA A 251 9.40 26.74 7.66
C ALA A 251 9.36 25.83 8.90
N LEU A 252 9.26 24.50 8.74
CA LEU A 252 9.24 23.58 9.87
C LEU A 252 10.58 23.56 10.63
N PRO A 253 10.55 23.37 11.96
CA PRO A 253 11.75 23.38 12.79
C PRO A 253 12.72 22.25 12.41
N GLN A 254 14.01 22.58 12.35
CA GLN A 254 15.09 21.62 12.10
C GLN A 254 15.98 21.48 13.32
N ASN A 255 15.60 20.58 14.21
CA ASN A 255 16.22 20.39 15.53
C ASN A 255 16.89 19.01 15.70
N LEU A 256 17.01 18.22 14.64
CA LEU A 256 17.59 16.88 14.70
C LEU A 256 19.00 16.81 14.09
N PRO A 257 19.98 16.17 14.76
CA PRO A 257 21.29 15.89 14.18
C PRO A 257 21.19 15.02 12.92
N ARG A 258 22.11 15.20 11.97
CA ARG A 258 22.08 14.56 10.65
C ARG A 258 21.99 13.02 10.70
N ARG A 259 22.77 12.39 11.58
CA ARG A 259 22.77 10.93 11.77
C ARG A 259 21.40 10.42 12.26
N ARG A 260 20.77 11.16 13.18
CA ARG A 260 19.44 10.82 13.72
C ARG A 260 18.37 10.97 12.65
N GLN A 261 18.45 12.02 11.82
CA GLN A 261 17.56 12.17 10.67
C GLN A 261 17.70 10.98 9.71
N ALA A 262 18.92 10.63 9.28
CA ALA A 262 19.14 9.51 8.35
C ALA A 262 18.60 8.18 8.88
N ARG A 263 18.78 7.90 10.19
CA ARG A 263 18.21 6.73 10.86
C ARG A 263 16.68 6.73 10.80
N LEU A 264 16.05 7.85 11.13
CA LEU A 264 14.59 7.99 11.13
C LEU A 264 13.98 7.91 9.72
N VAL A 265 14.68 8.39 8.69
CA VAL A 265 14.25 8.22 7.30
C VAL A 265 14.28 6.73 6.90
N HIS A 266 15.32 6.00 7.28
CA HIS A 266 15.34 4.55 7.07
C HIS A 266 14.19 3.85 7.79
N LEU A 267 13.90 4.25 9.03
CA LEU A 267 12.78 3.71 9.79
C LEU A 267 11.44 4.02 9.11
N ALA A 268 11.21 5.26 8.69
CA ALA A 268 9.99 5.67 8.00
C ALA A 268 9.77 4.87 6.70
N ARG A 269 10.84 4.66 5.91
CA ARG A 269 10.80 3.84 4.68
C ARG A 269 10.62 2.34 4.93
N ALA A 270 11.04 1.85 6.08
CA ALA A 270 10.88 0.45 6.46
C ALA A 270 9.52 0.17 7.13
N THR A 271 8.87 1.19 7.68
CA THR A 271 7.59 1.06 8.40
C THR A 271 6.49 0.66 7.44
N GLU A 272 6.12 -0.63 7.47
CA GLU A 272 5.13 -1.18 6.55
C GLU A 272 3.70 -0.85 6.99
N ARG A 273 3.45 -0.70 8.29
CA ARG A 273 2.09 -0.43 8.78
C ARG A 273 1.71 1.01 8.48
N ASP A 274 0.56 1.20 7.86
CA ASP A 274 0.04 2.51 7.47
C ASP A 274 -1.22 2.88 8.26
N THR A 275 -1.62 4.15 8.18
CA THR A 275 -2.83 4.67 8.86
C THR A 275 -4.11 3.94 8.47
N TYR A 276 -4.21 3.45 7.22
CA TYR A 276 -5.38 2.68 6.77
C TYR A 276 -5.47 1.32 7.48
N LEU A 277 -4.38 0.57 7.52
CA LEU A 277 -4.35 -0.73 8.20
C LEU A 277 -4.58 -0.57 9.69
N TRP A 278 -3.95 0.43 10.30
CA TRP A 278 -4.17 0.74 11.70
C TRP A 278 -5.64 1.06 11.98
N GLY A 279 -6.26 1.93 11.16
CA GLY A 279 -7.67 2.31 11.35
C GLY A 279 -8.64 1.16 11.13
N ARG A 280 -8.35 0.27 10.17
CA ARG A 280 -9.14 -0.95 9.94
C ARG A 280 -9.10 -1.87 11.16
N ASP A 281 -7.91 -2.08 11.73
CA ASP A 281 -7.72 -3.01 12.85
C ASP A 281 -8.31 -2.45 14.16
N HIS A 282 -8.38 -1.12 14.30
CA HIS A 282 -8.97 -0.43 15.45
C HIS A 282 -10.44 -0.03 15.28
N LYS A 283 -11.07 -0.39 14.14
CA LYS A 283 -12.44 0.02 13.84
C LYS A 283 -13.45 -0.42 14.90
N THR A 284 -13.26 -1.60 15.49
CA THR A 284 -14.18 -2.17 16.49
C THR A 284 -13.91 -1.68 17.91
N THR A 285 -12.72 -1.14 18.17
CA THR A 285 -12.30 -0.67 19.50
C THR A 285 -12.32 0.86 19.63
N CYS A 286 -12.38 1.58 18.51
CA CYS A 286 -12.53 3.02 18.52
C CYS A 286 -13.99 3.42 18.78
N GLY A 287 -14.17 4.24 19.81
CA GLY A 287 -15.38 4.99 20.10
C GLY A 287 -15.02 6.26 20.90
N PRO A 288 -16.00 7.15 21.15
CA PRO A 288 -15.77 8.40 21.86
C PRO A 288 -15.06 8.22 23.20
N GLN A 289 -15.26 7.09 23.88
CA GLN A 289 -14.63 6.78 25.17
C GLN A 289 -13.16 6.35 25.05
N THR A 290 -12.73 5.80 23.91
CA THR A 290 -11.38 5.25 23.72
C THR A 290 -10.47 6.20 22.96
N CYS A 291 -10.94 6.68 21.80
CA CYS A 291 -10.19 7.48 20.85
C CYS A 291 -10.74 8.92 20.76
N GLY A 292 -11.82 9.26 21.48
CA GLY A 292 -12.48 10.57 21.36
C GLY A 292 -13.25 10.78 20.05
N TYR A 293 -13.09 9.91 19.06
CA TYR A 293 -13.73 10.03 17.76
C TYR A 293 -15.20 9.60 17.81
N ALA A 294 -16.11 10.52 17.45
CA ALA A 294 -17.49 10.21 17.10
C ALA A 294 -17.59 10.15 15.57
N PRO A 295 -17.98 9.00 14.97
CA PRO A 295 -18.20 8.95 13.53
C PRO A 295 -19.31 9.93 13.14
N GLU A 296 -19.11 10.65 12.03
CA GLU A 296 -20.18 11.45 11.45
C GLU A 296 -21.37 10.53 11.13
N PRO A 297 -22.62 10.95 11.40
CA PRO A 297 -23.78 10.16 11.03
C PRO A 297 -23.69 9.86 9.54
N ALA A 298 -23.89 8.60 9.16
CA ALA A 298 -23.93 8.24 7.76
C ALA A 298 -25.04 9.08 7.10
N GLU A 299 -24.65 10.01 6.22
CA GLU A 299 -25.60 10.69 5.35
C GLU A 299 -26.32 9.59 4.55
N GLY A 300 -27.61 9.43 4.83
CA GLY A 300 -28.49 8.44 4.19
C GLY A 300 -28.93 8.85 2.81
#